data_AF-A0A2E2LC01-F1
#
_entry.id   AF-A0A2E2LC01-F1
#
_cell.length_a   1.000
_cell.length_b   1.000
_cell.length_c   1.000
_cell.angle_alpha   90.00
_cell.angle_beta   90.00
_cell.angle_gamma   90.00
#
_symmetry.space_group_name_H-M   'P 1'
#
loop_
_entity.id
_entity.type
_entity.pdbx_description
1 polymer ?
#
loop_
_entity_poly.entity_id
_entity_poly.type
_entity_poly.pdbx_seq_one_letter_code
_entity_poly.pdbx_strand_id
1 'polypeptide(L)'
;MAEQNERRLFGRQRRANSDTPRDAGRYVVKTNAEEDAQLRARAVVAGVTVPRFLVEAGMNAHVETSTERKQAIAELFALSRTLGTVANNVNQLARYANTEGRFPAEAESVVAEYRGLSARIDETIRRLAGA
;
A
#
# COMPACT_ATOMS: atom_id res chain seq x y z
N MET A 1 -16.15 35.54 -19.91
CA MET A 1 -14.74 35.12 -19.82
C MET A 1 -14.54 34.30 -18.55
N ALA A 2 -14.99 33.04 -18.53
CA ALA A 2 -14.89 32.16 -17.36
C ALA A 2 -14.87 30.69 -17.79
N GLU A 3 -13.93 30.33 -18.66
CA GLU A 3 -13.88 28.97 -19.24
C GLU A 3 -12.46 28.39 -19.29
N GLN A 4 -11.56 28.85 -18.43
CA GLN A 4 -10.14 28.40 -18.43
C GLN A 4 -9.72 27.59 -17.21
N ASN A 5 -10.58 27.36 -16.22
CA ASN A 5 -10.14 26.84 -14.91
C ASN A 5 -10.69 25.46 -14.49
N GLU A 6 -11.50 24.79 -15.31
CA GLU A 6 -11.99 23.44 -14.97
C GLU A 6 -11.01 22.32 -15.37
N ARG A 7 -10.08 22.57 -16.31
CA ARG A 7 -9.08 21.58 -16.75
C ARG A 7 -7.92 21.35 -15.76
N ARG A 8 -7.89 22.04 -14.62
CA ARG A 8 -6.85 21.90 -13.58
C ARG A 8 -7.15 20.82 -12.55
N LEU A 9 -8.39 20.31 -12.49
CA LEU A 9 -8.79 19.30 -11.50
C LEU A 9 -8.26 17.89 -11.81
N PHE A 10 -7.97 17.59 -13.08
CA PHE A 10 -7.37 16.34 -13.50
C PHE A 10 -5.94 16.61 -13.97
N GLY A 11 -4.94 16.07 -13.27
CA GLY A 11 -3.53 16.24 -13.62
C GLY A 11 -3.24 15.90 -15.09
N ARG A 12 -2.24 16.56 -15.68
CA ARG A 12 -1.89 16.39 -17.10
C ARG A 12 -1.53 14.93 -17.39
N GLN A 13 -2.22 14.27 -18.34
CA GLN A 13 -1.92 12.87 -18.69
C GLN A 13 -0.55 12.69 -19.38
N ARG A 14 -0.13 13.66 -20.19
CA ARG A 14 1.18 13.68 -20.86
C ARG A 14 2.27 14.24 -19.91
N ARG A 15 3.52 13.82 -20.10
CA ARG A 15 4.67 14.41 -19.37
C ARG A 15 4.67 15.93 -19.48
N ALA A 16 5.04 16.59 -18.38
CA ALA A 16 5.26 18.02 -18.35
C ALA A 16 6.31 18.44 -19.40
N ASN A 17 6.22 19.71 -19.80
CA ASN A 17 7.30 20.30 -20.59
C ASN A 17 8.57 20.30 -19.72
N SER A 18 9.71 20.13 -20.36
CA SER A 18 11.00 20.16 -19.67
C SER A 18 11.54 21.58 -19.72
N ASP A 19 12.12 22.05 -18.63
CA ASP A 19 12.80 23.35 -18.60
C ASP A 19 14.10 23.32 -19.42
N THR A 20 14.69 22.13 -19.55
CA THR A 20 15.84 21.84 -20.41
C THR A 20 15.44 21.04 -21.65
N PRO A 21 16.14 21.19 -22.79
CA PRO A 21 15.93 20.34 -23.96
C PRO A 21 16.07 18.84 -23.64
N ARG A 22 15.30 18.00 -24.34
CA ARG A 22 15.42 16.52 -24.27
C ARG A 22 16.15 16.01 -25.50
N ASP A 23 17.42 16.35 -25.61
CA ASP A 23 18.30 16.06 -26.75
C ASP A 23 19.27 14.89 -26.49
N ALA A 24 19.34 14.39 -25.26
CA ALA A 24 20.22 13.28 -24.87
C ALA A 24 19.97 11.96 -25.64
N GLY A 25 18.76 11.72 -26.17
CA GLY A 25 18.47 10.55 -26.99
C GLY A 25 17.00 10.16 -27.06
N ARG A 26 16.70 9.19 -27.94
CA ARG A 26 15.37 8.61 -28.13
C ARG A 26 15.42 7.09 -27.92
N TYR A 27 14.62 6.60 -26.99
CA TYR A 27 14.41 5.17 -26.78
C TYR A 27 13.16 4.71 -27.55
N VAL A 28 13.30 3.65 -28.35
CA VAL A 28 12.19 3.02 -29.08
C VAL A 28 11.92 1.67 -28.46
N VAL A 29 10.70 1.48 -27.95
CA VAL A 29 10.25 0.21 -27.36
C VAL A 29 9.30 -0.46 -28.35
N LYS A 30 9.65 -1.67 -28.80
CA LYS A 30 8.76 -2.53 -29.61
C LYS A 30 8.06 -3.50 -28.68
N THR A 31 6.76 -3.68 -28.88
CA THR A 31 5.93 -4.58 -28.08
C THR A 31 5.16 -5.52 -28.99
N ASN A 32 4.88 -6.72 -28.50
CA ASN A 32 3.84 -7.56 -29.08
C ASN A 32 2.44 -7.08 -28.63
N ALA A 33 1.39 -7.74 -29.12
CA ALA A 33 0.01 -7.33 -28.84
C ALA A 33 -0.37 -7.44 -27.34
N GLU A 34 0.13 -8.48 -26.67
CA GLU A 34 -0.15 -8.70 -25.24
C GLU A 34 0.56 -7.66 -24.37
N GLU A 35 1.82 -7.38 -24.66
CA GLU A 35 2.62 -6.36 -23.97
C GLU A 35 2.01 -4.96 -24.11
N ASP A 36 1.55 -4.58 -25.31
CA ASP A 36 0.88 -3.29 -25.54
C ASP A 36 -0.42 -3.19 -24.72
N ALA A 37 -1.23 -4.25 -24.71
CA ALA A 37 -2.46 -4.29 -23.93
C ALA A 37 -2.19 -4.10 -22.43
N GLN A 38 -1.19 -4.80 -21.89
CA GLN A 38 -0.79 -4.68 -20.49
C GLN A 38 -0.28 -3.26 -20.16
N LEU A 39 0.57 -2.69 -21.00
CA LEU A 39 1.11 -1.34 -20.81
C LEU A 39 0.00 -0.28 -20.84
N ARG A 40 -0.96 -0.39 -21.77
CA ARG A 40 -2.12 0.49 -21.82
C ARG A 40 -2.98 0.38 -20.58
N ALA A 41 -3.29 -0.84 -20.15
CA ALA A 41 -4.09 -1.06 -18.95
C ALA A 41 -3.44 -0.41 -17.72
N ARG A 42 -2.13 -0.62 -17.52
CA ARG A 42 -1.38 0.00 -16.41
C ARG A 42 -1.34 1.53 -16.52
N ALA A 43 -1.14 2.07 -17.72
CA ALA A 43 -1.12 3.52 -17.94
C ALA A 43 -2.50 4.15 -17.67
N VAL A 44 -3.60 3.48 -18.03
CA VAL A 44 -4.97 3.93 -17.71
C VAL A 44 -5.20 3.96 -16.21
N VAL A 45 -4.81 2.90 -15.48
CA VAL A 45 -4.90 2.85 -14.01
C VAL A 45 -4.08 3.98 -13.38
N ALA A 46 -2.89 4.26 -13.91
CA ALA A 46 -2.03 5.35 -13.45
C ALA A 46 -2.47 6.75 -13.93
N GLY A 47 -3.52 6.86 -14.77
CA GLY A 47 -4.02 8.13 -15.28
C GLY A 47 -3.04 8.88 -16.21
N VAL A 48 -2.12 8.17 -16.86
CA VAL A 48 -1.05 8.77 -17.70
C VAL A 48 -0.94 8.08 -19.07
N THR A 49 -0.16 8.67 -19.98
CA THR A 49 0.14 8.02 -21.27
C THR A 49 1.19 6.91 -21.12
N VAL A 50 1.16 5.90 -22.00
CA VAL A 50 2.13 4.79 -21.98
C VAL A 50 3.59 5.27 -21.99
N PRO A 51 4.02 6.25 -22.83
CA PRO A 51 5.39 6.74 -22.78
C PRO A 51 5.75 7.43 -21.46
N ARG A 52 4.80 8.13 -20.82
CA ARG A 52 5.02 8.72 -19.50
C ARG A 52 5.19 7.65 -18.44
N PHE A 53 4.29 6.66 -18.44
CA PHE A 53 4.34 5.50 -17.56
C PHE A 53 5.69 4.79 -17.65
N LEU A 54 6.17 4.48 -18.86
CA LEU A 54 7.46 3.81 -19.06
C LEU A 54 8.65 4.61 -18.53
N VAL A 55 8.66 5.93 -18.76
CA VAL A 55 9.73 6.80 -18.27
C VAL A 55 9.71 6.92 -16.75
N GLU A 56 8.53 7.11 -16.14
CA GLU A 56 8.40 7.20 -14.69
C GLU A 56 8.74 5.87 -14.02
N ALA A 57 8.24 4.75 -14.55
CA ALA A 57 8.56 3.41 -14.05
C ALA A 57 10.06 3.09 -14.17
N GLY A 58 10.72 3.49 -15.28
CA GLY A 58 12.15 3.27 -15.47
C GLY A 58 13.06 4.22 -14.67
N MET A 59 12.56 5.38 -14.26
CA MET A 59 13.28 6.37 -13.44
C MET A 59 13.00 6.23 -11.95
N ASN A 60 11.93 5.52 -11.57
CA ASN A 60 11.68 5.15 -10.18
C ASN A 60 12.76 4.17 -9.73
N ALA A 61 13.71 4.66 -8.93
CA ALA A 61 14.77 3.86 -8.31
C ALA A 61 14.23 2.82 -7.32
N HIS A 62 12.94 2.86 -6.99
CA HIS A 62 12.21 1.88 -6.20
C HIS A 62 11.28 1.09 -7.10
N VAL A 63 11.85 0.20 -7.91
CA VAL A 63 11.12 -1.01 -8.31
C VAL A 63 11.00 -1.80 -7.01
N GLU A 64 9.89 -1.68 -6.29
CA GLU A 64 9.64 -2.50 -5.08
C GLU A 64 10.05 -3.93 -5.40
N THR A 65 11.14 -4.35 -4.78
CA THR A 65 11.70 -5.65 -5.08
C THR A 65 10.66 -6.69 -4.65
N SER A 66 10.55 -7.80 -5.39
CA SER A 66 9.69 -8.92 -4.96
C SER A 66 9.95 -9.29 -3.50
N THR A 67 11.17 -9.08 -3.02
CA THR A 67 11.63 -9.23 -1.64
C THR A 67 10.94 -8.25 -0.68
N GLU A 68 10.93 -6.94 -0.93
CA GLU A 68 10.25 -5.96 -0.07
C GLU A 68 8.74 -6.24 0.00
N ARG A 69 8.12 -6.59 -1.13
CA ARG A 69 6.71 -6.99 -1.17
C ARG A 69 6.46 -8.28 -0.38
N LYS A 70 7.34 -9.29 -0.50
CA LYS A 70 7.25 -10.53 0.28
C LYS A 70 7.47 -10.29 1.77
N GLN A 71 8.36 -9.35 2.12
CA GLN A 71 8.63 -8.94 3.50
C GLN A 71 7.38 -8.29 4.10
N ALA A 72 6.76 -7.34 3.39
CA ALA A 72 5.51 -6.71 3.82
C ALA A 72 4.36 -7.72 3.98
N ILE A 73 4.24 -8.67 3.04
CA ILE A 73 3.26 -9.77 3.14
C ILE A 73 3.56 -10.68 4.35
N ALA A 74 4.82 -11.02 4.61
CA ALA A 74 5.22 -11.83 5.75
C ALA A 74 4.91 -11.12 7.08
N GLU A 75 5.14 -9.82 7.15
CA GLU A 75 4.81 -8.99 8.31
C GLU A 75 3.29 -8.91 8.54
N LEU A 76 2.49 -8.80 7.49
CA LEU A 76 1.03 -8.89 7.56
C LEU A 76 0.55 -10.26 8.07
N PHE A 77 1.17 -11.36 7.63
CA PHE A 77 0.84 -12.70 8.13
C PHE A 77 1.21 -12.89 9.60
N ALA A 78 2.37 -12.39 10.03
CA ALA A 78 2.77 -12.40 11.43
C ALA A 78 1.74 -11.65 12.28
N LEU A 79 1.29 -10.49 11.78
CA LEU A 79 0.28 -9.69 12.47
C LEU A 79 -1.09 -10.40 12.58
N SER A 80 -1.58 -10.99 11.49
CA SER A 80 -2.84 -11.74 11.47
C SER A 80 -2.84 -12.89 12.49
N ARG A 81 -1.70 -13.59 12.62
CA ARG A 81 -1.53 -14.66 13.61
C ARG A 81 -1.64 -14.13 15.04
N THR A 82 -1.01 -12.99 15.35
CA THR A 82 -1.06 -12.42 16.70
C THR A 82 -2.47 -11.91 17.04
N LEU A 83 -3.18 -11.31 16.09
CA LEU A 83 -4.58 -10.94 16.27
C LEU A 83 -5.48 -12.15 16.55
N GLY A 84 -5.23 -13.28 15.89
CA GLY A 84 -5.93 -14.54 16.14
C GLY A 84 -5.76 -15.04 17.59
N THR A 85 -4.55 -14.92 18.16
CA THR A 85 -4.29 -15.28 19.56
C THR A 85 -5.09 -14.40 20.52
N VAL A 86 -5.11 -13.08 20.30
CA VAL A 86 -5.84 -12.16 21.18
C VAL A 86 -7.36 -12.37 21.09
N ALA A 87 -7.89 -12.59 19.88
CA ALA A 87 -9.30 -12.93 19.70
C ALA A 87 -9.67 -14.19 20.48
N ASN A 88 -8.80 -15.20 20.50
CA ASN A 88 -8.99 -16.39 21.32
C ASN A 88 -8.96 -16.10 22.83
N ASN A 89 -8.02 -15.28 23.30
CA ASN A 89 -7.92 -14.90 24.72
C ASN A 89 -9.17 -14.14 25.19
N VAL A 90 -9.66 -13.20 24.37
CA VAL A 90 -10.92 -12.48 24.63
C VAL A 90 -12.11 -13.43 24.63
N ASN A 91 -12.15 -14.40 23.71
CA ASN A 91 -13.23 -15.39 23.66
C ASN A 91 -13.22 -16.34 24.87
N GLN A 92 -12.04 -16.67 25.41
CA GLN A 92 -11.89 -17.45 26.64
C GLN A 92 -12.37 -16.65 27.87
N LEU A 93 -12.01 -15.37 27.95
CA LEU A 93 -12.50 -14.44 28.97
C LEU A 93 -14.02 -14.31 28.95
N ALA A 94 -14.61 -14.15 27.77
CA ALA A 94 -16.05 -14.06 27.61
C ALA A 94 -16.74 -15.36 28.07
N ARG A 95 -16.21 -16.54 27.73
CA ARG A 95 -16.75 -17.81 28.22
C ARG A 95 -16.63 -17.94 29.74
N TYR A 96 -15.47 -17.62 30.30
CA TYR A 96 -15.25 -17.70 31.75
C TYR A 96 -16.23 -16.77 32.49
N ALA A 97 -16.33 -15.51 32.07
CA ALA A 97 -17.26 -14.56 32.65
C ALA A 97 -18.73 -15.00 32.53
N ASN A 98 -19.13 -15.57 31.40
CA ASN A 98 -20.48 -16.11 31.20
C ASN A 98 -20.76 -17.37 32.05
N THR A 99 -19.73 -18.15 32.39
CA THR A 99 -19.89 -19.41 33.15
C THR A 99 -19.83 -19.17 34.66
N GLU A 100 -18.95 -18.28 35.11
CA GLU A 100 -18.66 -18.03 36.53
C GLU A 100 -19.37 -16.77 37.08
N GLY A 101 -19.95 -15.93 36.21
CA GLY A 101 -20.60 -14.67 36.60
C GLY A 101 -19.64 -13.60 37.15
N ARG A 102 -18.32 -13.81 37.01
CA ARG A 102 -17.25 -13.01 37.59
C ARG A 102 -16.19 -12.69 36.53
N PHE A 103 -15.67 -11.47 36.51
CA PHE A 103 -14.58 -11.10 35.61
C PHE A 103 -13.24 -11.46 36.27
N PRO A 104 -12.42 -12.34 35.67
CA PRO A 104 -11.20 -12.82 36.29
C PRO A 104 -10.12 -11.73 36.33
N ALA A 105 -9.30 -11.73 37.39
CA ALA A 105 -8.21 -10.77 37.56
C ALA A 105 -7.18 -10.84 36.41
N GLU A 106 -7.06 -11.99 35.75
CA GLU A 106 -6.22 -12.21 34.57
C GLU A 106 -6.67 -11.36 33.35
N ALA A 107 -7.89 -10.79 33.36
CA ALA A 107 -8.40 -9.96 32.28
C ALA A 107 -7.59 -8.68 32.06
N GLU A 108 -7.00 -8.10 33.11
CA GLU A 108 -6.12 -6.94 32.97
C GLU A 108 -4.89 -7.25 32.13
N SER A 109 -4.36 -8.48 32.23
CA SER A 109 -3.20 -8.89 31.45
C SER A 109 -3.52 -9.03 29.95
N VAL A 110 -4.73 -9.50 29.61
CA VAL A 110 -5.20 -9.59 28.23
C VAL A 110 -5.46 -8.22 27.63
N VAL A 111 -5.97 -7.27 28.41
CA VAL A 111 -6.14 -5.87 27.97
C VAL A 111 -4.77 -5.20 27.75
N ALA A 112 -3.78 -5.48 28.59
CA ALA A 112 -2.42 -4.99 28.41
C ALA A 112 -1.76 -5.58 27.14
N GLU A 113 -1.91 -6.89 26.89
CA GLU A 113 -1.47 -7.53 25.64
C GLU A 113 -2.13 -6.89 24.42
N TYR A 114 -3.44 -6.65 24.46
CA TYR A 114 -4.18 -6.02 23.37
C TYR A 114 -3.67 -4.60 23.07
N ARG A 115 -3.41 -3.80 24.11
CA ARG A 115 -2.86 -2.44 23.96
C ARG A 115 -1.46 -2.46 23.35
N GLY A 116 -0.58 -3.34 23.84
CA GLY A 116 0.77 -3.49 23.29
C GLY A 116 0.75 -3.93 21.82
N LEU A 117 -0.19 -4.81 21.46
CA LEU A 117 -0.34 -5.27 20.09
C LEU A 117 -0.88 -4.18 19.16
N SER A 118 -1.86 -3.39 19.62
CA SER A 118 -2.43 -2.28 18.85
C SER A 118 -1.37 -1.23 18.52
N ALA A 119 -0.48 -0.91 19.46
CA ALA A 119 0.65 -0.01 19.20
C ALA A 119 1.61 -0.57 18.13
N ARG A 120 1.85 -1.88 18.14
CA ARG A 120 2.72 -2.57 17.18
C ARG A 120 2.13 -2.63 15.77
N ILE A 121 0.80 -2.72 15.69
CA ILE A 121 0.03 -2.59 14.43
C ILE A 121 0.21 -1.20 13.85
N ASP A 122 -0.03 -0.16 14.66
CA ASP A 122 0.08 1.23 14.22
C ASP A 122 1.50 1.57 13.72
N GLU A 123 2.54 1.08 14.40
CA GLU A 123 3.93 1.24 13.98
C GLU A 123 4.21 0.54 12.63
N THR A 124 3.70 -0.67 12.46
CA THR A 124 3.85 -1.43 11.22
C THR A 124 3.13 -0.75 10.05
N ILE A 125 1.92 -0.22 10.29
CA ILE A 125 1.17 0.56 9.29
C ILE A 125 1.93 1.83 8.89
N ARG A 126 2.51 2.56 9.85
CA ARG A 126 3.33 3.76 9.55
C ARG A 126 4.54 3.43 8.69
N ARG A 127 5.28 2.38 9.04
CA ARG A 127 6.45 1.94 8.28
C ARG A 127 6.09 1.54 6.85
N LEU A 128 4.95 0.85 6.66
CA LEU A 128 4.45 0.50 5.33
C LEU A 128 3.91 1.71 4.54
N ALA A 129 3.41 2.74 5.23
CA ALA A 129 2.94 3.98 4.61
C ALA A 129 4.08 4.94 4.24
N GLY A 130 5.33 4.63 4.58
CA GLY A 130 6.51 5.44 4.25
C GLY A 130 6.63 6.75 5.04
N ALA A 131 6.03 6.82 6.24
CA ALA A 131 6.05 7.99 7.13
C ALA A 131 6.96 7.79 8.34
#